data_AF-A0A9W5RG83-F1
#
_entry.id   AF-A0A9W5RG83-F1
#
_cell.length_a   1.000
_cell.length_b   1.000
_cell.length_c   1.000
_cell.angle_alpha   90.00
_cell.angle_beta   90.00
_cell.angle_gamma   90.00
#
_symmetry.space_group_name_H-M   'P 1'
#
loop_
_entity.id
_entity.type
_entity.pdbx_description
1 polymer ?
#
loop_
_entity_poly.entity_id
_entity_poly.type
_entity_poly.pdbx_seq_one_letter_code
_entity_poly.pdbx_strand_id
1 'polypeptide(L)' 'MNNFNVELCTCSVISFSDASELWGLSESALRKAVAYGKIVPGVDARKYGKQWIVDRDAMLREYGNPVC' A
#
# COMPACT_ATOMS: atom_id res chain seq x y z
N MET A 1 -0.51 2.25 32.59
CA MET A 1 -1.28 1.43 31.63
C MET A 1 -1.86 2.43 30.64
N ASN A 2 -1.35 2.62 29.43
CA ASN A 2 -0.98 1.62 28.44
C ASN A 2 0.17 2.12 27.57
N ASN A 3 1.34 1.52 27.73
CA ASN A 3 2.37 1.51 26.70
C ASN A 3 1.92 0.48 25.65
N PHE A 4 1.01 0.86 24.76
CA PHE A 4 0.84 0.11 23.52
C PHE A 4 1.77 0.77 22.51
N ASN A 5 3.05 0.40 22.59
CA ASN A 5 3.95 0.52 21.45
C ASN A 5 3.29 -0.31 20.35
N VAL A 6 2.55 0.36 19.47
CA VAL A 6 2.14 -0.23 18.19
C VAL A 6 3.43 -0.34 17.39
N GLU A 7 4.16 -1.41 17.64
CA GLU A 7 5.20 -1.88 16.74
C GLU A 7 4.47 -2.38 15.50
N LEU A 8 4.11 -1.43 14.62
CA LEU A 8 3.61 -1.71 13.29
C LEU A 8 4.67 -2.56 12.63
N CYS A 9 4.32 -3.79 12.25
CA CYS A 9 5.18 -4.65 11.45
C CYS A 9 5.75 -3.83 10.29
N THR A 10 7.05 -3.53 10.33
CA THR A 10 7.76 -2.60 9.43
C THR A 10 8.00 -3.18 8.04
N CYS A 11 7.14 -4.09 7.58
CA CYS A 11 7.23 -4.61 6.22
C CYS A 11 7.11 -3.42 5.26
N SER A 12 8.19 -3.16 4.53
CA SER A 12 8.26 -2.10 3.51
C SER A 12 7.25 -2.33 2.40
N VAL A 13 6.81 -3.57 2.19
CA VAL A 13 5.80 -3.93 1.20
C VAL A 13 4.58 -4.59 1.82
N ILE A 14 3.41 -4.29 1.28
CA ILE A 14 2.11 -4.84 1.67
C ILE A 14 1.33 -5.28 0.44
N SER A 15 0.33 -6.14 0.60
CA SER A 15 -0.51 -6.55 -0.52
C SER A 15 -1.47 -5.42 -0.91
N PHE A 16 -1.98 -5.42 -2.15
CA PHE A 16 -3.03 -4.47 -2.54
C PHE A 16 -4.31 -4.61 -1.70
N SER A 17 -4.61 -5.80 -1.18
CA SER A 17 -5.74 -6.01 -0.28
C SER A 17 -5.52 -5.26 1.04
N ASP A 18 -4.35 -5.42 1.66
CA ASP A 18 -4.01 -4.73 2.90
C ASP A 18 -3.94 -3.21 2.69
N ALA A 19 -3.36 -2.77 1.57
CA ALA A 19 -3.30 -1.35 1.21
C ALA A 19 -4.69 -0.76 0.98
N SER A 20 -5.60 -1.54 0.39
CA SER A 20 -7.00 -1.16 0.15
C SER A 20 -7.72 -0.92 1.48
N GLU A 21 -7.52 -1.80 2.46
CA GLU A 21 -8.07 -1.66 3.81
C GLU A 21 -7.46 -0.46 4.54
N LEU A 22 -6.13 -0.39 4.64
CA LEU A 22 -5.40 0.66 5.38
C LEU A 22 -5.67 2.08 4.86
N TRP A 23 -5.79 2.29 3.55
CA TRP A 23 -6.02 3.62 2.95
C TRP A 23 -7.48 3.88 2.58
N GLY A 24 -8.41 2.94 2.81
CA GLY A 24 -9.81 3.09 2.41
C GLY A 24 -10.01 3.27 0.90
N LEU A 25 -9.12 2.68 0.09
CA LEU A 25 -9.19 2.72 -1.38
C LEU A 25 -9.73 1.40 -1.90
N SER A 26 -10.22 1.34 -3.15
CA SER A 26 -10.50 0.05 -3.80
C SER A 26 -9.23 -0.50 -4.48
N GLU A 27 -9.06 -1.82 -4.52
CA GLU A 27 -7.95 -2.41 -5.28
C GLU A 27 -7.97 -2.02 -6.77
N SER A 28 -9.15 -1.78 -7.36
CA SER A 28 -9.28 -1.29 -8.73
C SER A 28 -8.72 0.12 -8.89
N ALA A 29 -8.84 0.98 -7.87
CA ALA A 29 -8.19 2.29 -7.85
C ALA A 29 -6.68 2.16 -7.78
N LEU A 30 -6.14 1.23 -6.97
CA LEU A 30 -4.71 0.96 -6.91
C LEU A 30 -4.16 0.43 -8.25
N ARG A 31 -4.88 -0.48 -8.91
CA ARG A 31 -4.51 -0.94 -10.27
C ARG A 31 -4.52 0.19 -11.30
N LYS A 32 -5.49 1.11 -11.23
CA LYS A 32 -5.51 2.31 -12.07
C LYS A 32 -4.35 3.26 -11.75
N ALA A 33 -3.99 3.41 -10.48
CA ALA A 33 -2.85 4.23 -10.07
C ALA A 33 -1.53 3.69 -10.65
N VAL A 34 -1.38 2.36 -10.73
CA VAL A 34 -0.26 1.76 -11.48
C VAL A 34 -0.34 2.07 -12.97
N ALA A 35 -1.51 1.87 -13.59
CA ALA A 35 -1.70 2.13 -15.02
C ALA A 35 -1.48 3.60 -15.41
N TYR A 36 -1.77 4.54 -14.52
CA TYR A 36 -1.59 5.98 -14.71
C TYR A 36 -0.20 6.49 -14.27
N GLY A 37 0.66 5.60 -13.77
CA GLY A 37 2.02 5.95 -13.37
C GLY A 37 2.14 6.68 -12.02
N LYS A 38 1.05 6.77 -11.25
CA LYS A 38 1.07 7.30 -9.88
C LYS A 38 1.81 6.35 -8.93
N ILE A 39 1.66 5.05 -9.14
CA ILE A 39 2.46 4.00 -8.50
C ILE A 39 3.32 3.37 -9.59
N VAL A 40 4.64 3.49 -9.50
CA VAL A 40 5.54 3.07 -10.58
C VAL A 40 5.74 1.55 -10.57
N PRO A 41 5.33 0.80 -11.61
CA PRO A 41 5.53 -0.65 -11.66
C PRO A 41 7.02 -1.00 -11.74
N GLY A 42 7.45 -1.97 -10.95
CA GLY A 42 8.84 -2.39 -10.83
C GLY A 42 9.66 -1.60 -9.81
N VAL A 43 9.17 -0.44 -9.36
CA VAL A 43 9.79 0.41 -8.32
C VAL A 43 8.91 0.42 -7.07
N ASP A 44 7.69 0.95 -7.18
CA ASP A 44 6.75 1.10 -6.08
C ASP A 44 5.83 -0.12 -5.92
N ALA A 45 5.59 -0.87 -6.99
CA ALA A 45 4.70 -2.03 -6.96
C ALA A 45 5.15 -3.14 -7.90
N ARG A 46 4.84 -4.39 -7.55
CA ARG A 46 5.15 -5.57 -8.37
C ARG A 46 4.00 -6.57 -8.34
N LYS A 47 3.72 -7.16 -9.50
CA LYS A 47 2.70 -8.20 -9.66
C LYS A 47 3.29 -9.59 -9.46
N TYR A 48 2.64 -10.41 -8.63
CA TYR A 48 2.98 -11.81 -8.38
C TYR A 48 1.76 -12.69 -8.68
N GLY A 49 1.74 -13.29 -9.87
CA GLY A 49 0.58 -14.04 -10.36
C GLY A 49 -0.66 -13.14 -10.46
N LYS A 50 -1.65 -13.39 -9.61
CA LYS A 50 -2.88 -12.58 -9.52
C LYS A 50 -2.80 -11.43 -8.52
N GLN A 51 -1.86 -11.48 -7.59
CA GLN A 51 -1.72 -10.50 -6.52
C GLN A 51 -0.79 -9.37 -6.93
N TRP A 52 -1.02 -8.18 -6.37
CA TRP A 52 -0.06 -7.09 -6.38
C TRP A 52 0.44 -6.81 -4.97
N ILE A 53 1.73 -6.49 -4.87
CA ILE A 53 2.32 -5.89 -3.69
C ILE A 53 2.74 -4.45 -4.00
N VAL A 54 2.70 -3.59 -2.98
CA VAL A 54 3.05 -2.17 -3.06
C VAL A 54 3.95 -1.80 -1.89
N ASP A 55 4.88 -0.90 -2.15
CA ASP A 55 5.70 -0.27 -1.14
C ASP A 55 4.85 0.69 -0.29
N ARG A 56 4.99 0.60 1.03
CA ARG A 56 4.30 1.44 1.99
C ARG A 56 4.69 2.92 1.84
N ASP A 57 5.94 3.21 1.52
CA ASP A 57 6.44 4.57 1.31
C ASP A 57 5.83 5.20 0.05
N ALA A 58 5.61 4.40 -0.99
CA ALA A 58 4.86 4.85 -2.17
C ALA A 58 3.41 5.18 -1.80
N MET A 59 2.75 4.33 -0.99
CA MET A 59 1.40 4.61 -0.51
C MET A 59 1.34 5.89 0.33
N LEU A 60 2.29 6.09 1.25
CA LEU A 60 2.40 7.30 2.06
C LEU A 60 2.63 8.55 1.22
N ARG A 61 3.54 8.49 0.24
CA ARG A 61 3.84 9.60 -0.69
C ARG A 61 2.61 10.01 -1.49
N GLU A 62 1.85 9.04 -1.99
CA GLU A 62 0.80 9.26 -2.97
C GLU A 62 -0.60 9.48 -2.36
N TYR A 63 -0.81 9.00 -1.13
CA TYR A 63 -2.13 9.01 -0.46
C TYR A 63 -2.07 9.52 0.98
N GLY A 64 -0.90 9.82 1.54
CA GLY A 64 -0.74 10.26 2.92
C GLY A 64 -0.87 9.13 3.93
N ASN A 65 -1.18 9.47 5.17
CA ASN A 65 -1.30 8.48 6.25
C ASN A 65 -2.50 7.53 6.01
N PRO A 66 -2.37 6.25 6.39
CA PRO A 66 -3.50 5.33 6.48
C PRO A 66 -4.64 5.93 7.30
N VAL A 67 -5.87 5.52 6.96
CA VAL A 67 -7.10 5.93 7.68
C VAL A 67 -7.33 5.05 8.91
N CYS A 68 -6.69 3.88 8.96
CA CYS A 68 -6.84 2.84 9.98
C CYS A 68 -5.65 2.77 10.93
#